data_AF-A0A7S2WFU6-F1
#
_entry.id   AF-A0A7S2WFU6-F1
#
_cell.length_a   1.000
_cell.length_b   1.000
_cell.length_c   1.000
_cell.angle_alpha   90.00
_cell.angle_beta   90.00
_cell.angle_gamma   90.00
#
_symmetry.space_group_name_H-M   'P 1'
#
loop_
_entity.id
_entity.type
_entity.pdbx_description
1 polymer ?
#
loop_
_entity_poly.entity_id
_entity_poly.type
_entity_poly.pdbx_seq_one_letter_code
_entity_poly.pdbx_strand_id
1 'polypeptide(L)'
;KNGGGGRRGFLTGRGKLEAMKEAEDCRLKAKKCMSRGVFSGPDPVSAGMWYHKAAECYQKCGDEDRLERLHRIASGDCNRGCHAWSIAANEYSRAAELAANSDETIKRRRLECNKLYRDAAEAYLELGDLKKRGDALVKAALGLLLQDDNNNNNDNNNNNNND
;
A
#
# COMPACT_ATOMS: atom_id res chain seq x y z
N LYS A 1 31.02 -8.47 -1.02
CA LYS A 1 30.46 -7.52 -2.02
C LYS A 1 29.20 -6.92 -1.41
N ASN A 2 29.29 -5.73 -0.83
CA ASN A 2 28.15 -5.03 -0.20
C ASN A 2 27.36 -4.31 -1.28
N GLY A 3 26.13 -4.79 -1.56
CA GLY A 3 25.16 -4.08 -2.39
C GLY A 3 24.65 -2.86 -1.62
N GLY A 4 25.16 -1.68 -1.95
CA GLY A 4 24.65 -0.41 -1.47
C GLY A 4 23.27 -0.14 -2.07
N GLY A 5 22.22 -0.64 -1.41
CA GLY A 5 20.86 -0.18 -1.65
C GLY A 5 20.80 1.32 -1.39
N GLY A 6 20.45 2.09 -2.42
CA GLY A 6 20.27 3.53 -2.32
C GLY A 6 19.27 3.85 -1.21
N ARG A 7 19.76 4.35 -0.08
CA ARG A 7 18.90 4.81 1.01
C ARG A 7 18.15 6.02 0.47
N ARG A 8 16.83 5.92 0.30
CA ARG A 8 15.95 7.09 0.19
C ARG A 8 16.32 8.00 1.37
N GLY A 9 16.68 9.25 1.10
CA GLY A 9 17.04 10.21 2.15
C GLY A 9 15.80 10.50 2.98
N PHE A 10 15.69 9.87 4.15
CA PHE A 10 14.54 10.05 5.03
C PHE A 10 14.66 11.35 5.80
N LEU A 11 13.55 12.09 5.91
CA LEU A 11 13.51 13.29 6.73
C LEU A 11 13.64 12.91 8.20
N THR A 12 14.55 13.59 8.92
CA THR A 12 14.72 13.43 10.38
C THR A 12 14.43 14.75 11.10
N GLY A 13 14.16 14.66 12.41
CA GLY A 13 13.93 15.83 13.26
C GLY A 13 12.73 16.68 12.82
N ARG A 14 12.94 18.00 12.69
CA ARG A 14 11.88 18.99 12.43
C ARG A 14 11.19 18.80 11.07
N GLY A 15 11.93 18.39 10.04
CA GLY A 15 11.36 18.12 8.72
C GLY A 15 10.38 16.94 8.72
N LYS A 16 10.64 15.92 9.54
CA LYS A 16 9.70 14.80 9.73
C LYS A 16 8.40 15.27 10.39
N LEU A 17 8.50 16.11 11.42
CA LEU A 17 7.33 16.65 12.12
C LEU A 17 6.45 17.51 11.21
N GLU A 18 7.06 18.34 10.38
CA GLU A 18 6.34 19.18 9.42
C GLU A 18 5.65 18.34 8.34
N ALA A 19 6.35 17.33 7.80
CA ALA A 19 5.77 16.40 6.83
C ALA A 19 4.60 15.59 7.42
N MET A 20 4.71 15.12 8.67
CA MET A 20 3.64 14.41 9.36
C MET A 20 2.43 15.32 9.62
N LYS A 21 2.66 16.59 10.00
CA LYS A 21 1.59 17.57 10.17
C LYS A 21 0.88 17.85 8.85
N GLU A 22 1.64 18.03 7.77
CA GLU A 22 1.07 18.22 6.43
C GLU A 22 0.27 17.00 5.98
N ALA A 23 0.74 15.78 6.28
CA ALA A 23 0.02 14.55 5.98
C ALA A 23 -1.34 14.49 6.70
N GLU A 24 -1.37 14.85 7.98
CA GLU A 24 -2.61 14.93 8.76
C GLU A 24 -3.58 16.00 8.24
N ASP A 25 -3.07 17.17 7.87
CA ASP A 25 -3.88 18.24 7.27
C ASP A 25 -4.49 17.78 5.94
N CYS A 26 -3.71 17.06 5.11
CA CYS A 26 -4.19 16.47 3.86
C CYS A 26 -5.25 15.40 4.13
N ARG A 27 -5.03 14.52 5.11
CA ARG A 27 -6.01 13.50 5.51
C ARG A 27 -7.34 14.11 5.97
N LEU A 28 -7.30 15.20 6.74
CA LEU A 28 -8.50 15.93 7.17
C LEU A 28 -9.25 16.55 5.99
N LYS A 29 -8.51 17.15 5.03
CA LYS A 29 -9.10 17.67 3.79
C LYS A 29 -9.74 16.56 2.96
N ALA A 30 -9.08 15.42 2.80
CA ALA A 30 -9.62 14.26 2.09
C ALA A 30 -10.92 13.77 2.73
N LYS A 31 -10.95 13.63 4.06
CA LYS A 31 -12.17 13.25 4.81
C LYS A 31 -13.29 14.25 4.63
N LYS A 32 -12.97 15.55 4.60
CA LYS A 32 -13.97 16.60 4.35
C LYS A 32 -14.55 16.49 2.94
N CYS A 33 -13.73 16.24 1.92
CA CYS A 33 -14.20 16.00 0.55
C CYS A 33 -15.13 14.77 0.46
N MET A 34 -14.85 13.71 1.23
CA MET A 34 -15.68 12.50 1.26
C MET A 34 -16.93 12.61 2.16
N SER A 35 -17.04 13.68 2.96
CA SER A 35 -18.20 13.89 3.82
C SER A 35 -19.37 14.45 3.01
N ARG A 36 -20.57 13.91 3.25
CA ARG A 36 -21.79 14.43 2.63
C ARG A 36 -22.24 15.68 3.39
N GLY A 37 -22.31 16.80 2.70
CA GLY A 37 -22.89 18.04 3.22
C GLY A 37 -24.41 18.06 3.07
N VAL A 38 -25.06 19.04 3.69
CA VAL A 38 -26.51 19.27 3.53
C VAL A 38 -26.87 19.58 2.08
N PHE A 39 -25.95 20.22 1.33
CA PHE A 39 -26.16 20.66 -0.05
C PHE A 39 -25.11 20.13 -1.05
N SER A 40 -24.19 19.26 -0.63
CA SER A 40 -23.12 18.74 -1.49
C SER A 40 -22.88 17.25 -1.25
N GLY A 41 -22.67 16.51 -2.33
CA GLY A 41 -22.28 15.10 -2.28
C GLY A 41 -20.77 14.93 -2.00
N PRO A 42 -20.33 13.69 -1.76
CA PRO A 42 -18.92 13.35 -1.71
C PRO A 42 -18.19 13.72 -3.01
N ASP A 43 -16.99 14.29 -2.89
CA ASP A 43 -16.09 14.61 -4.01
C ASP A 43 -14.88 13.66 -3.98
N PRO A 44 -14.98 12.48 -4.63
CA PRO A 44 -13.89 11.51 -4.70
C PRO A 44 -12.68 12.01 -5.51
N VAL A 45 -12.85 12.94 -6.46
CA VAL A 45 -11.74 13.47 -7.26
C VAL A 45 -10.78 14.25 -6.36
N SER A 46 -11.31 15.22 -5.62
CA SER A 46 -10.51 16.01 -4.68
C SER A 46 -9.98 15.14 -3.53
N ALA A 47 -10.79 14.21 -3.02
CA ALA A 47 -10.36 13.31 -1.95
C ALA A 47 -9.15 12.45 -2.38
N GLY A 48 -9.19 11.88 -3.59
CA GLY A 48 -8.09 11.09 -4.14
C GLY A 48 -6.77 11.87 -4.19
N MET A 49 -6.81 13.13 -4.64
CA MET A 49 -5.64 14.00 -4.66
C MET A 49 -5.07 14.25 -3.25
N TRP A 50 -5.92 14.53 -2.26
CA TRP A 50 -5.47 14.75 -0.88
C TRP A 50 -4.93 13.48 -0.23
N TYR A 51 -5.52 12.32 -0.51
CA TYR A 51 -5.00 11.02 -0.06
C TYR A 51 -3.64 10.72 -0.69
N HIS A 52 -3.47 10.97 -1.99
CA HIS A 52 -2.17 10.85 -2.66
C HIS A 52 -1.11 11.73 -2.00
N LYS A 53 -1.43 13.02 -1.77
CA LYS A 53 -0.50 13.95 -1.14
C LYS A 53 -0.12 13.52 0.28
N ALA A 54 -1.08 13.04 1.07
CA ALA A 54 -0.80 12.49 2.39
C ALA A 54 0.15 11.28 2.31
N ALA A 55 -0.07 10.37 1.35
CA ALA A 55 0.80 9.22 1.12
C ALA A 55 2.24 9.64 0.75
N GLU A 56 2.41 10.64 -0.10
CA GLU A 56 3.74 11.18 -0.44
C GLU A 56 4.46 11.78 0.78
N CYS A 57 3.73 12.45 1.67
CA CYS A 57 4.31 12.97 2.92
C CYS A 57 4.79 11.82 3.82
N TYR A 58 4.00 10.77 4.00
CA TYR A 58 4.43 9.58 4.77
C TYR A 58 5.61 8.86 4.11
N GLN A 59 5.64 8.79 2.78
CA GLN A 59 6.75 8.21 2.02
C GLN A 59 8.08 8.95 2.29
N LYS A 60 8.05 10.27 2.44
CA LYS A 60 9.23 11.09 2.78
C LYS A 60 9.70 10.88 4.22
N CYS A 61 8.79 10.50 5.12
CA CYS A 61 9.10 10.21 6.52
C CYS A 61 9.78 8.85 6.72
N GLY A 62 9.61 7.90 5.81
CA GLY A 62 10.40 6.66 5.74
C GLY A 62 10.03 5.52 6.68
N ASP A 63 9.50 5.85 7.86
CA ASP A 63 9.17 4.87 8.89
C ASP A 63 7.67 4.53 8.95
N GLU A 64 6.87 5.12 8.05
CA GLU A 64 5.40 5.12 8.12
C GLU A 64 4.76 4.37 6.95
N ASP A 65 5.34 3.22 6.56
CA ASP A 65 4.88 2.40 5.42
C ASP A 65 3.40 1.99 5.56
N ARG A 66 2.93 1.76 6.79
CA ARG A 66 1.53 1.45 7.07
C ARG A 66 0.61 2.62 6.76
N LEU A 67 1.00 3.85 7.11
CA LEU A 67 0.21 5.05 6.84
C LEU A 67 0.27 5.41 5.35
N GLU A 68 1.44 5.32 4.73
CA GLU A 68 1.57 5.45 3.27
C GLU A 68 0.60 4.48 2.58
N ARG A 69 0.66 3.19 2.93
CA ARG A 69 -0.18 2.15 2.33
C ARG A 69 -1.67 2.44 2.46
N LEU A 70 -2.13 2.82 3.65
CA LEU A 70 -3.55 3.13 3.88
C LEU A 70 -4.04 4.27 2.97
N HIS A 71 -3.24 5.32 2.82
CA HIS A 71 -3.60 6.49 2.01
C HIS A 71 -3.44 6.21 0.51
N ARG A 72 -2.50 5.34 0.11
CA ARG A 72 -2.40 4.82 -1.26
C ARG A 72 -3.68 4.05 -1.65
N ILE A 73 -4.16 3.16 -0.79
CA ILE A 73 -5.42 2.41 -1.03
C ILE A 73 -6.60 3.37 -1.16
N ALA A 74 -6.76 4.30 -0.22
CA ALA A 74 -7.86 5.27 -0.27
C ALA A 74 -7.82 6.17 -1.52
N SER A 75 -6.62 6.57 -1.94
CA SER A 75 -6.41 7.29 -3.20
C SER A 75 -6.80 6.42 -4.41
N GLY A 76 -6.37 5.16 -4.42
CA GLY A 76 -6.72 4.16 -5.44
C GLY A 76 -8.22 3.98 -5.57
N ASP A 77 -8.94 3.82 -4.45
CA ASP A 77 -10.40 3.65 -4.42
C ASP A 77 -11.12 4.86 -5.00
N CYS A 78 -10.71 6.07 -4.60
CA CYS A 78 -11.27 7.33 -5.09
C CYS A 78 -11.05 7.49 -6.61
N ASN A 79 -9.83 7.24 -7.09
CA ASN A 79 -9.49 7.37 -8.49
C ASN A 79 -10.17 6.29 -9.35
N ARG A 80 -10.29 5.06 -8.83
CA ARG A 80 -11.02 3.97 -9.48
C ARG A 80 -12.50 4.34 -9.69
N GLY A 81 -13.14 4.91 -8.67
CA GLY A 81 -14.53 5.36 -8.75
C GLY A 81 -14.76 6.49 -9.77
N CYS A 82 -13.71 7.27 -10.08
CA CYS A 82 -13.74 8.35 -11.06
C CYS A 82 -13.19 7.94 -12.44
N HIS A 83 -12.97 6.64 -12.68
CA HIS A 83 -12.38 6.11 -13.92
C HIS A 83 -10.97 6.66 -14.24
N ALA A 84 -10.25 7.17 -13.24
CA ALA A 84 -8.85 7.56 -13.35
C ALA A 84 -7.94 6.33 -13.17
N TRP A 85 -8.11 5.35 -14.08
CA TRP A 85 -7.54 4.01 -13.96
C TRP A 85 -6.01 3.99 -13.87
N SER A 86 -5.32 4.90 -14.56
CA SER A 86 -3.85 5.02 -14.52
C SER A 86 -3.34 5.32 -13.12
N ILE A 87 -3.99 6.28 -12.46
CA ILE A 87 -3.63 6.67 -11.08
C ILE A 87 -3.99 5.52 -10.14
N ALA A 88 -5.21 4.97 -10.24
CA ALA A 88 -5.64 3.86 -9.42
C ALA A 88 -4.68 2.64 -9.50
N ALA A 89 -4.26 2.25 -10.70
CA ALA A 89 -3.33 1.15 -10.90
C ALA A 89 -1.97 1.39 -10.23
N ASN A 90 -1.43 2.61 -10.33
CA ASN A 90 -0.17 2.98 -9.69
C ASN A 90 -0.30 2.99 -8.16
N GLU A 91 -1.40 3.54 -7.62
CA GLU A 91 -1.68 3.59 -6.19
C GLU A 91 -1.79 2.18 -5.59
N TYR A 92 -2.56 1.28 -6.21
CA TYR A 92 -2.68 -0.10 -5.75
C TYR A 92 -1.38 -0.88 -5.88
N SER A 93 -0.63 -0.69 -6.97
CA SER A 93 0.67 -1.34 -7.16
C SER A 93 1.65 -0.95 -6.05
N ARG A 94 1.68 0.34 -5.70
CA ARG A 94 2.51 0.86 -4.61
C ARG A 94 2.04 0.35 -3.25
N ALA A 95 0.73 0.33 -3.00
CA ALA A 95 0.17 -0.23 -1.77
C ALA A 95 0.53 -1.71 -1.59
N ALA A 96 0.53 -2.49 -2.68
CA ALA A 96 0.89 -3.90 -2.65
C ALA A 96 2.38 -4.12 -2.29
N GLU A 97 3.28 -3.28 -2.81
CA GLU A 97 4.70 -3.30 -2.43
C GLU A 97 4.91 -3.02 -0.93
N LEU A 98 4.16 -2.07 -0.38
CA LEU A 98 4.20 -1.76 1.05
C LEU A 98 3.57 -2.87 1.90
N ALA A 99 2.52 -3.56 1.39
CA ALA A 99 1.93 -4.71 2.08
C ALA A 99 2.92 -5.87 2.18
N ALA A 100 3.65 -6.16 1.09
CA ALA A 100 4.63 -7.24 1.02
C ALA A 100 5.78 -7.07 2.02
N ASN A 101 6.20 -5.83 2.29
CA ASN A 101 7.29 -5.51 3.22
C ASN A 101 6.83 -5.22 4.66
N SER A 102 5.53 -5.31 4.96
CA SER A 102 5.02 -5.00 6.29
C SER A 102 5.38 -6.06 7.34
N ASP A 103 5.33 -5.71 8.63
CA ASP A 103 5.57 -6.64 9.74
C ASP A 103 4.34 -7.49 10.11
N GLU A 104 3.31 -7.50 9.27
CA GLU A 104 2.09 -8.28 9.51
C GLU A 104 2.32 -9.79 9.32
N THR A 105 1.43 -10.61 9.89
CA THR A 105 1.48 -12.06 9.69
C THR A 105 1.58 -12.41 8.21
N ILE A 106 2.38 -13.42 7.85
CA ILE A 106 2.62 -13.82 6.47
C ILE A 106 1.29 -14.01 5.72
N LYS A 107 0.32 -14.74 6.31
CA LYS A 107 -1.01 -14.94 5.74
C LYS A 107 -1.72 -13.63 5.36
N ARG A 108 -1.69 -12.64 6.25
CA ARG A 108 -2.32 -11.33 6.01
C ARG A 108 -1.60 -10.56 4.89
N ARG A 109 -0.27 -10.55 4.89
CA ARG A 109 0.53 -9.94 3.81
C ARG A 109 0.23 -10.56 2.45
N ARG A 110 0.18 -11.90 2.38
CA ARG A 110 -0.12 -12.64 1.14
C ARG A 110 -1.50 -12.24 0.58
N LEU A 111 -2.53 -12.23 1.43
CA LEU A 111 -3.88 -11.89 1.02
C LEU A 111 -4.02 -10.42 0.60
N GLU A 112 -3.44 -9.50 1.37
CA GLU A 112 -3.49 -8.06 1.07
C GLU A 112 -2.72 -7.74 -0.22
N CYS A 113 -1.50 -8.27 -0.36
CA CYS A 113 -0.68 -8.11 -1.57
C CYS A 113 -1.37 -8.70 -2.81
N ASN A 114 -1.93 -9.91 -2.69
CA ASN A 114 -2.70 -10.53 -3.78
C ASN A 114 -3.87 -9.65 -4.20
N LYS A 115 -4.69 -9.19 -3.24
CA LYS A 115 -5.84 -8.33 -3.52
C LYS A 115 -5.42 -7.05 -4.25
N LEU A 116 -4.45 -6.32 -3.70
CA LEU A 116 -4.03 -5.03 -4.23
C LEU A 116 -3.44 -5.14 -5.64
N TYR A 117 -2.65 -6.18 -5.92
CA TYR A 117 -2.17 -6.41 -7.28
C TYR A 117 -3.28 -6.85 -8.25
N ARG A 118 -4.35 -7.52 -7.78
CA ARG A 118 -5.53 -7.77 -8.63
C ARG A 118 -6.31 -6.49 -8.92
N ASP A 119 -6.50 -5.63 -7.93
CA ASP A 119 -7.13 -4.31 -8.13
C ASP A 119 -6.31 -3.46 -9.11
N ALA A 120 -4.98 -3.50 -9.04
CA ALA A 120 -4.10 -2.88 -10.03
C ALA A 120 -4.25 -3.50 -11.43
N ALA A 121 -4.30 -4.83 -11.53
CA ALA A 121 -4.46 -5.53 -12.80
C ALA A 121 -5.80 -5.21 -13.49
N GLU A 122 -6.88 -5.08 -12.71
CA GLU A 122 -8.19 -4.65 -13.21
C GLU A 122 -8.12 -3.21 -13.75
N ALA A 123 -7.48 -2.29 -13.02
CA ALA A 123 -7.29 -0.93 -13.52
C ALA A 123 -6.41 -0.88 -14.80
N TYR A 124 -5.37 -1.72 -14.92
CA TYR A 124 -4.59 -1.83 -16.16
C TYR A 124 -5.37 -2.44 -17.32
N LEU A 125 -6.33 -3.32 -17.05
CA LEU A 125 -7.24 -3.85 -18.07
C LEU A 125 -8.09 -2.74 -18.68
N GLU A 126 -8.67 -1.87 -17.84
CA GLU A 126 -9.49 -0.73 -18.27
C GLU A 126 -8.69 0.29 -19.08
N LEU A 127 -7.38 0.39 -18.85
CA LEU A 127 -6.47 1.22 -19.66
C LEU A 127 -6.07 0.58 -20.99
N GLY A 128 -6.31 -0.73 -21.17
CA GLY A 128 -5.79 -1.50 -22.30
C GLY A 128 -4.30 -1.87 -22.21
N ASP A 129 -3.65 -1.65 -21.06
CA ASP A 129 -2.23 -2.01 -20.86
C ASP A 129 -2.10 -3.48 -20.40
N LEU A 130 -2.25 -4.40 -21.37
CA LEU A 130 -2.19 -5.83 -21.13
C LEU A 130 -0.85 -6.31 -20.56
N LYS A 131 0.25 -5.59 -20.88
CA LYS A 131 1.58 -5.92 -20.37
C LYS A 131 1.62 -5.68 -18.86
N LYS A 132 1.28 -4.47 -18.40
CA LYS A 132 1.28 -4.15 -16.97
C LYS A 132 0.23 -4.95 -16.20
N ARG A 133 -0.91 -5.27 -16.82
CA ARG A 133 -1.89 -6.20 -16.26
C ARG A 133 -1.26 -7.58 -16.01
N GLY A 134 -0.57 -8.14 -17.00
CA GLY A 134 0.12 -9.42 -16.87
C GLY A 134 1.14 -9.40 -15.72
N ASP A 135 1.98 -8.35 -15.68
CA ASP A 135 2.97 -8.17 -14.61
C ASP A 135 2.31 -8.09 -13.23
N ALA A 136 1.20 -7.35 -13.09
CA ALA A 136 0.46 -7.25 -11.84
C ALA A 136 -0.15 -8.60 -11.41
N LEU A 137 -0.71 -9.38 -12.35
CA LEU A 137 -1.24 -10.72 -12.04
C LEU A 137 -0.14 -11.70 -11.61
N VAL A 138 1.04 -11.64 -12.23
CA VAL A 138 2.19 -12.45 -11.81
C VAL A 138 2.61 -12.07 -10.39
N LYS A 139 2.69 -10.77 -10.07
CA LYS A 139 2.98 -10.30 -8.71
C LYS A 139 1.92 -10.70 -7.70
N ALA A 140 0.63 -10.68 -8.08
CA ALA A 140 -0.47 -11.15 -7.24
C ALA A 140 -0.33 -12.65 -6.92
N ALA A 141 0.04 -13.47 -7.92
CA ALA A 141 0.28 -14.89 -7.75
C ALA A 141 1.51 -15.17 -6.87
N LEU A 142 2.61 -14.44 -7.10
CA LEU A 142 3.82 -14.53 -6.28
C LEU A 142 3.52 -14.20 -4.81
N GLY A 143 2.65 -13.22 -4.56
CA GLY A 143 2.17 -12.89 -3.22
C GLY A 143 1.51 -14.06 -2.50
N LEU A 144 0.91 -15.02 -3.20
CA LEU A 144 0.35 -16.26 -2.61
C LEU A 144 1.41 -17.36 -2.42
N LEU A 145 2.48 -17.35 -3.22
CA LEU A 145 3.51 -18.39 -3.30
C LEU A 145 4.68 -18.21 -2.34
N LEU A 146 4.87 -17.04 -1.72
CA LEU A 146 5.94 -16.77 -0.76
C LEU A 146 5.88 -17.75 0.44
N GLN A 147 6.57 -18.90 0.39
CA GLN A 147 6.55 -19.97 1.40
C GLN A 147 7.08 -19.52 2.79
N ASP A 148 6.60 -20.21 3.83
CA ASP A 148 7.00 -20.04 5.23
C ASP A 148 8.31 -20.81 5.52
N ASP A 149 9.44 -20.12 5.65
CA ASP A 149 10.69 -20.79 6.07
C ASP A 149 10.76 -21.09 7.58
N ASN A 150 9.73 -20.74 8.36
CA ASN A 150 9.81 -20.74 9.84
C ASN A 150 8.95 -21.77 10.58
N ASN A 151 8.32 -22.74 9.90
CA ASN A 151 7.45 -23.71 10.58
C ASN A 151 8.00 -25.15 10.70
N ASN A 152 9.29 -25.38 10.37
CA ASN A 152 9.90 -26.72 10.39
C ASN A 152 10.83 -27.01 11.57
N ASN A 153 10.90 -26.13 12.58
CA ASN A 153 11.86 -26.29 13.69
C ASN A 153 11.26 -26.58 15.08
N ASN A 154 9.95 -26.79 15.20
CA ASN A 154 9.31 -26.94 16.52
C ASN A 154 8.72 -28.33 16.82
N ASP A 155 8.75 -29.27 15.87
CA ASP A 155 8.15 -30.61 16.06
C ASP A 155 9.16 -31.71 16.45
N ASN A 156 10.46 -31.41 16.48
CA ASN A 156 11.51 -32.42 16.75
C ASN A 156 12.09 -32.40 18.17
N ASN A 157 11.59 -31.55 19.09
CA ASN A 157 12.22 -31.40 20.41
C ASN A 157 11.38 -31.89 21.60
N ASN A 158 10.28 -32.63 21.36
CA ASN A 158 9.38 -33.09 22.43
C ASN A 158 9.32 -34.62 22.63
N ASN A 159 10.24 -35.39 22.04
CA ASN A 159 10.24 -36.85 22.17
C ASN A 159 11.40 -37.45 22.99
N ASN A 160 12.16 -36.64 23.73
CA ASN A 160 13.29 -37.09 24.54
C ASN A 160 13.16 -36.73 26.03
N ASN A 161 11.96 -36.86 26.61
CA ASN A 161 11.78 -36.87 28.06
C ASN A 161 10.49 -37.63 28.40
N ASN A 162 10.61 -38.95 28.56
CA ASN A 162 9.87 -39.68 29.58
C ASN A 162 10.58 -41.03 29.76
N ASP A 163 11.11 -41.18 30.98
CA ASP A 163 11.67 -42.39 31.58
C ASP A 163 10.71 -43.59 31.53
#